data_AF-A0A355V9C2-F1
#
_entry.id   AF-A0A355V9C2-F1
#
_cell.length_a   1.000
_cell.length_b   1.000
_cell.length_c   1.000
_cell.angle_alpha   90.00
_cell.angle_beta   90.00
_cell.angle_gamma   90.00
#
_symmetry.space_group_name_H-M   'P 1'
#
loop_
_entity.id
_entity.type
_entity.pdbx_description
1 polymer ?
#
loop_
_entity_poly.entity_id
_entity_poly.type
_entity_poly.pdbx_seq_one_letter_code
_entity_poly.pdbx_strand_id
1 'polypeptide(L)'
;MRDIRVEHRGERDLIARAEAWLKELDAELLKFSRENGLFSALKRGQQDPLPSRTLTWGLPIQKYIIVAVDDLYVLTFKVEVRAWLDDYGMRYSRSNTVARGMSAEELNSMLLPCLEECMALSNSWSQNDLLLVRNG
;
A
#
# COMPACT_ATOMS: atom_id res chain seq x y z
N MET A 1 -20.92 -22.62 23.74
CA MET A 1 -19.62 -21.94 23.86
C MET A 1 -18.67 -22.63 22.89
N ARG A 2 -18.57 -22.13 21.65
CA ARG A 2 -17.71 -22.70 20.60
C ARG A 2 -16.41 -21.89 20.50
N ASP A 3 -15.38 -22.57 20.04
CA ASP A 3 -13.95 -22.29 20.20
C ASP A 3 -13.43 -20.98 19.57
N ILE A 4 -13.46 -19.89 20.34
CA ILE A 4 -12.82 -18.62 19.96
C ILE A 4 -11.29 -18.80 19.76
N ARG A 5 -10.67 -19.80 20.40
CA ARG A 5 -9.22 -20.03 20.35
C ARG A 5 -8.71 -20.64 19.04
N VAL A 6 -9.55 -21.33 18.26
CA VAL A 6 -9.13 -22.00 17.02
C VAL A 6 -9.12 -21.03 15.83
N GLU A 7 -10.11 -20.13 15.74
CA GLU A 7 -10.20 -19.10 14.69
C GLU A 7 -9.00 -18.15 14.72
N HIS A 8 -8.55 -17.75 15.92
CA HIS A 8 -7.41 -16.84 16.09
C HIS A 8 -6.05 -17.46 15.68
N ARG A 9 -5.93 -18.80 15.64
CA ARG A 9 -4.69 -19.46 15.20
C ARG A 9 -4.60 -19.47 13.67
N GLY A 10 -5.71 -19.81 12.99
CA GLY A 10 -5.77 -19.83 11.53
C GLY A 10 -5.50 -18.46 10.91
N GLU A 11 -6.08 -17.39 11.47
CA GLU A 11 -5.88 -16.04 10.97
C GLU A 11 -4.43 -15.55 11.16
N ARG A 12 -3.79 -15.87 12.29
CA ARG A 12 -2.37 -15.55 12.52
C ARG A 12 -1.46 -16.25 11.51
N ASP A 13 -1.76 -17.51 11.19
CA ASP A 13 -1.00 -18.27 10.19
C ASP A 13 -1.19 -17.67 8.78
N LEU A 14 -2.41 -17.22 8.43
CA LEU A 14 -2.68 -16.51 7.17
C LEU A 14 -1.91 -15.18 7.08
N ILE A 15 -1.91 -14.37 8.15
CA ILE A 15 -1.16 -13.12 8.22
C ILE A 15 0.35 -13.39 8.06
N ALA A 16 0.88 -14.41 8.74
CA ALA A 16 2.30 -14.76 8.65
C ALA A 16 2.69 -15.20 7.23
N ARG A 17 1.83 -15.98 6.55
CA ARG A 17 2.04 -16.36 5.15
C ARG A 17 2.02 -15.16 4.22
N ALA A 18 1.06 -14.25 4.39
CA ALA A 18 0.97 -13.05 3.58
C ALA A 18 2.17 -12.11 3.79
N GLU A 19 2.64 -11.96 5.04
CA GLU A 19 3.86 -11.19 5.36
C GLU A 19 5.11 -11.81 4.75
N ALA A 20 5.24 -13.14 4.82
CA ALA A 20 6.37 -13.85 4.24
C ALA A 20 6.44 -13.62 2.72
N TRP A 21 5.29 -13.69 2.06
CA TRP A 21 5.20 -13.44 0.62
C TRP A 21 5.52 -11.98 0.26
N LEU A 22 4.94 -11.00 0.96
CA LEU A 22 5.24 -9.59 0.71
C LEU A 22 6.73 -9.25 0.92
N LYS A 23 7.41 -9.95 1.83
CA LYS A 23 8.84 -9.77 2.07
C LYS A 23 9.69 -10.15 0.85
N GLU A 24 9.21 -11.06 -0.01
CA GLU A 24 9.91 -11.42 -1.24
C GLU A 24 10.01 -10.23 -2.21
N LEU A 25 9.06 -9.28 -2.13
CA LEU A 25 9.04 -8.08 -2.96
C LEU A 25 9.96 -6.95 -2.43
N ASP A 26 10.46 -7.05 -1.20
CA ASP A 26 11.20 -5.96 -0.55
C ASP A 26 12.42 -5.53 -1.37
N ALA A 27 13.14 -6.48 -1.98
CA ALA A 27 14.33 -6.19 -2.79
C ALA A 27 13.99 -5.34 -4.02
N GLU A 28 12.90 -5.66 -4.71
CA GLU A 28 12.45 -4.95 -5.90
C GLU A 28 11.87 -3.58 -5.56
N LEU A 29 11.08 -3.49 -4.49
CA LEU A 29 10.56 -2.22 -3.97
C LEU A 29 11.69 -1.28 -3.54
N LEU A 30 12.73 -1.79 -2.89
CA LEU A 30 13.91 -1.01 -2.51
C LEU A 30 14.71 -0.57 -3.74
N LYS A 31 14.84 -1.42 -4.76
CA LYS A 31 15.48 -1.06 -6.02
C LYS A 31 14.72 0.08 -6.71
N PHE A 32 13.41 -0.08 -6.90
CA PHE A 32 12.54 0.93 -7.48
C PHE A 32 12.62 2.26 -6.72
N SER A 33 12.60 2.21 -5.39
CA SER A 33 12.74 3.39 -4.53
C SER A 33 14.04 4.14 -4.78
N ARG A 34 15.16 3.43 -4.91
CA ARG A 34 16.48 4.05 -5.16
C ARG A 34 16.55 4.66 -6.55
N GLU A 35 16.06 3.96 -7.55
CA GLU A 35 16.06 4.41 -8.96
C GLU A 35 15.19 5.66 -9.17
N ASN A 36 14.14 5.84 -8.38
CA ASN A 36 13.20 6.95 -8.50
C ASN A 36 13.35 8.03 -7.42
N GLY A 37 14.40 7.97 -6.58
CA GLY A 37 14.64 8.96 -5.53
C GLY A 37 13.56 9.01 -4.45
N LEU A 38 12.87 7.89 -4.20
CA LEU A 38 11.82 7.76 -3.19
C LEU A 38 12.45 7.44 -1.83
N PHE A 39 11.83 7.88 -0.74
CA PHE A 39 12.24 7.49 0.61
C PHE A 39 11.60 6.15 0.98
N SER A 40 12.39 5.08 0.95
CA SER A 40 11.96 3.78 1.46
C SER A 40 12.09 3.75 2.98
N ALA A 41 11.04 4.11 3.69
CA ALA A 41 10.74 3.38 4.90
C ALA A 41 9.70 2.35 4.49
N LEU A 42 10.12 1.12 4.21
CA LEU A 42 9.21 -0.03 4.12
C LEU A 42 8.54 -0.16 5.49
N LYS A 43 7.52 0.64 5.71
CA LYS A 43 6.71 0.62 6.91
C LYS A 43 5.63 -0.40 6.66
N ARG A 44 5.41 -1.25 7.65
CA ARG A 44 4.12 -1.92 7.81
C ARG A 44 3.08 -0.81 7.86
N GLY A 45 2.04 -0.85 7.03
CA GLY A 45 0.98 0.16 7.07
C GLY A 45 0.42 0.25 8.48
N GLN A 46 0.75 1.32 9.23
CA GLN A 46 0.23 1.48 10.59
C GLN A 46 -1.29 1.67 10.64
N GLN A 47 -1.91 1.91 9.47
CA GLN A 47 -3.34 2.15 9.30
C GLN A 47 -4.05 1.06 8.50
N ASP A 48 -3.33 0.15 7.86
CA ASP A 48 -3.97 -0.94 7.12
C ASP A 48 -4.12 -2.15 8.07
N PRO A 49 -5.31 -2.75 8.18
CA PRO A 49 -5.54 -3.92 9.04
C PRO A 49 -4.79 -5.16 8.55
N LEU A 50 -4.36 -5.15 7.29
CA LEU A 50 -3.69 -6.27 6.63
C LEU A 50 -2.22 -5.94 6.30
N PRO A 51 -1.36 -6.95 6.16
CA PRO A 51 0.03 -6.79 5.73
C PRO A 51 0.18 -5.90 4.49
N SER A 52 1.16 -4.99 4.52
CA SER A 52 1.48 -4.11 3.40
C SER A 52 2.94 -3.69 3.38
N ARG A 53 3.36 -3.15 2.24
CA ARG A 53 4.63 -2.45 2.02
C ARG A 53 4.34 -1.08 1.44
N THR A 54 4.91 -0.04 2.05
CA THR A 54 4.70 1.34 1.64
C THR A 54 6.00 1.99 1.19
N LEU A 55 5.98 2.61 0.01
CA LEU A 55 7.00 3.57 -0.44
C LEU A 55 6.48 4.99 -0.19
N THR A 56 7.32 5.90 0.29
CA THR A 56 6.90 7.27 0.68
C THR A 56 7.81 8.31 0.05
N TRP A 57 7.27 9.44 -0.39
CA TRP A 57 8.07 10.58 -0.85
C TRP A 57 7.23 11.87 -0.88
N GLY A 58 7.82 12.95 -1.40
CA GLY A 58 7.12 14.21 -1.67
C GLY A 58 6.96 15.11 -0.44
N LEU A 59 7.14 16.42 -0.67
CA LEU A 59 6.80 17.52 0.21
C LEU A 59 6.42 18.73 -0.67
N PRO A 60 5.48 19.61 -0.25
CA PRO A 60 4.66 19.51 0.95
C PRO A 60 3.54 18.46 0.84
N ILE A 61 3.16 18.08 -0.39
CA ILE A 61 2.23 16.97 -0.63
C ILE A 61 3.00 15.67 -0.47
N GLN A 62 2.65 14.94 0.57
CA GLN A 62 3.29 13.68 0.89
C GLN A 62 2.56 12.56 0.12
N LYS A 63 3.32 11.68 -0.51
CA LYS A 63 2.86 10.67 -1.47
C LYS A 63 3.27 9.28 -1.02
N TYR A 64 2.44 8.30 -1.36
CA TYR A 64 2.62 6.90 -1.01
C TYR A 64 2.27 5.98 -2.17
N ILE A 65 3.03 4.91 -2.31
CA ILE A 65 2.60 3.68 -3.00
C ILE A 65 2.47 2.60 -1.95
N ILE A 66 1.37 1.87 -1.98
CA ILE A 66 1.06 0.82 -1.02
C ILE A 66 0.78 -0.45 -1.80
N VAL A 67 1.61 -1.47 -1.58
CA VAL A 67 1.37 -2.85 -2.00
C VAL A 67 0.83 -3.59 -0.79
N ALA A 68 -0.42 -4.01 -0.82
CA ALA A 68 -1.11 -4.58 0.33
C ALA A 68 -1.85 -5.87 -0.03
N VAL A 69 -2.10 -6.69 0.98
CA VAL A 69 -3.09 -7.76 0.89
C VAL A 69 -4.47 -7.14 0.72
N ASP A 70 -5.24 -7.65 -0.22
CA ASP A 70 -6.64 -7.27 -0.46
C ASP A 70 -7.60 -8.26 0.21
N ASP A 71 -7.33 -9.57 0.09
CA ASP A 71 -8.07 -10.65 0.75
C ASP A 71 -7.11 -11.70 1.32
N LEU A 72 -7.14 -11.92 2.65
CA LEU A 72 -6.29 -12.90 3.34
C LEU A 72 -6.68 -14.36 3.08
N TYR A 73 -7.96 -14.64 2.85
CA TYR A 73 -8.48 -16.01 2.74
C TYR A 73 -8.15 -16.61 1.38
N VAL A 74 -8.23 -15.79 0.33
CA VAL A 74 -7.85 -16.17 -1.04
C VAL A 74 -6.40 -15.79 -1.36
N LEU A 75 -5.76 -15.01 -0.49
CA LEU A 75 -4.42 -14.43 -0.66
C LEU A 75 -4.29 -13.68 -1.98
N THR A 76 -5.06 -12.59 -2.07
CA THR A 76 -4.97 -11.63 -3.17
C THR A 76 -4.41 -10.30 -2.71
N PHE A 77 -3.91 -9.51 -3.66
CA PHE A 77 -3.18 -8.28 -3.41
C PHE A 77 -3.76 -7.11 -4.20
N LYS A 78 -3.43 -5.91 -3.73
CA LYS A 78 -3.72 -4.65 -4.38
C LYS A 78 -2.51 -3.73 -4.37
N VAL A 79 -2.46 -2.85 -5.36
CA VAL A 79 -1.49 -1.76 -5.45
C VAL A 79 -2.26 -0.46 -5.57
N GLU A 80 -2.00 0.46 -4.66
CA GLU A 80 -2.67 1.74 -4.61
C GLU A 80 -1.68 2.88 -4.36
N VAL A 81 -2.05 4.06 -4.80
CA VAL A 81 -1.32 5.30 -4.61
C VAL A 81 -2.16 6.24 -3.76
N ARG A 82 -1.54 6.88 -2.77
CA ARG A 82 -2.18 7.88 -1.92
C ARG A 82 -1.36 9.17 -1.90
N ALA A 83 -2.02 10.30 -1.75
CA ALA A 83 -1.39 11.57 -1.43
C ALA A 83 -2.17 12.26 -0.31
N TRP A 84 -1.47 13.01 0.53
CA TRP A 84 -2.07 13.81 1.58
C TRP A 84 -1.28 15.09 1.80
N LEU A 85 -1.99 16.09 2.31
CA LEU A 85 -1.47 17.38 2.70
C LEU A 85 -2.22 17.79 3.97
N ASP A 86 -1.47 18.07 5.03
CA ASP A 86 -2.01 18.74 6.21
C ASP A 86 -1.81 20.25 6.01
N ASP A 87 -2.91 21.00 5.98
CA ASP A 87 -2.91 22.45 5.75
C ASP A 87 -3.91 23.14 6.69
N TYR A 88 -3.43 24.12 7.46
CA TYR A 88 -4.21 24.86 8.47
C TYR A 88 -5.08 23.99 9.41
N GLY A 89 -4.56 22.83 9.85
CA GLY A 89 -5.28 21.91 10.74
C GLY A 89 -6.34 21.03 10.04
N MET A 90 -6.44 21.12 8.71
CA MET A 90 -7.27 20.28 7.87
C MET A 90 -6.39 19.26 7.13
N ARG A 91 -6.87 18.03 6.98
CA ARG A 91 -6.22 17.01 6.17
C ARG A 91 -6.91 16.88 4.84
N TYR A 92 -6.15 17.00 3.76
CA TYR A 92 -6.61 16.73 2.40
C TYR A 92 -5.95 15.44 1.93
N SER A 93 -6.69 14.62 1.18
CA SER A 93 -6.15 13.40 0.62
C SER A 93 -6.74 13.05 -0.73
N ARG A 94 -6.00 12.24 -1.47
CA ARG A 94 -6.47 11.57 -2.68
C ARG A 94 -5.88 10.17 -2.70
N SER A 95 -6.66 9.22 -3.20
CA SER A 95 -6.19 7.87 -3.44
C SER A 95 -6.68 7.35 -4.77
N ASN A 96 -5.93 6.42 -5.35
CA ASN A 96 -6.39 5.62 -6.48
C ASN A 96 -5.82 4.20 -6.35
N THR A 97 -6.61 3.19 -6.72
CA THR A 97 -6.16 1.81 -6.78
C THR A 97 -5.84 1.47 -8.23
N VAL A 98 -4.59 1.13 -8.51
CA VAL A 98 -4.11 0.80 -9.86
C VAL A 98 -4.45 -0.64 -10.21
N ALA A 99 -4.29 -1.54 -9.25
CA ALA A 99 -4.62 -2.94 -9.42
C ALA A 99 -5.15 -3.53 -8.12
N ARG A 100 -6.06 -4.51 -8.22
CA ARG A 100 -6.77 -5.10 -7.08
C ARG A 100 -7.15 -6.55 -7.37
N GLY A 101 -7.22 -7.38 -6.34
CA GLY A 101 -7.61 -8.79 -6.46
C GLY A 101 -6.59 -9.66 -7.19
N MET A 102 -5.33 -9.22 -7.29
CA MET A 102 -4.28 -9.96 -7.99
C MET A 102 -3.81 -11.13 -7.16
N SER A 103 -3.62 -12.28 -7.81
CA SER A 103 -2.84 -13.38 -7.26
C SER A 103 -1.37 -12.99 -7.06
N ALA A 104 -0.62 -13.82 -6.33
CA ALA A 104 0.82 -13.68 -6.18
C ALA A 104 1.56 -13.64 -7.53
N GLU A 105 1.19 -14.52 -8.46
CA GLU A 105 1.82 -14.65 -9.77
C GLU A 105 1.57 -13.43 -10.65
N GLU A 106 0.33 -12.92 -10.65
CA GLU A 106 -0.06 -11.71 -11.35
C GLU A 106 0.66 -10.49 -10.78
N LEU A 107 0.68 -10.33 -9.45
CA LEU A 107 1.38 -9.21 -8.82
C LEU A 107 2.88 -9.26 -9.12
N ASN A 108 3.53 -10.41 -9.05
CA ASN A 108 4.96 -10.52 -9.38
C ASN A 108 5.25 -10.12 -10.83
N SER A 109 4.36 -10.48 -11.76
CA SER A 109 4.50 -10.12 -13.18
C SER A 109 4.17 -8.65 -13.47
N MET A 110 3.27 -8.06 -12.69
CA MET A 110 2.70 -6.72 -12.91
C MET A 110 3.24 -5.67 -11.94
N LEU A 111 4.14 -6.03 -11.02
CA LEU A 111 4.60 -5.14 -9.94
C LEU A 111 5.18 -3.85 -10.53
N LEU A 112 6.21 -3.96 -11.37
CA LEU A 112 6.87 -2.79 -11.95
C LEU A 112 5.91 -1.89 -12.74
N PRO A 113 5.10 -2.40 -13.69
CA PRO A 113 4.06 -1.59 -14.36
C PRO A 113 3.12 -0.86 -13.39
N CYS A 114 2.68 -1.53 -12.32
CA CYS A 114 1.82 -0.91 -11.32
C CYS A 114 2.53 0.21 -10.54
N LEU A 115 3.82 0.04 -10.20
CA LEU A 115 4.62 1.05 -9.52
C LEU A 115 4.83 2.28 -10.41
N GLU A 116 5.12 2.08 -11.69
CA GLU A 116 5.27 3.15 -12.69
C GLU A 116 3.97 3.93 -12.89
N GLU A 117 2.84 3.23 -13.01
CA GLU A 117 1.53 3.87 -13.13
C GLU A 117 1.18 4.67 -11.87
N CYS A 118 1.43 4.12 -10.69
CA CYS A 118 1.25 4.84 -9.44
C CYS A 118 2.09 6.13 -9.39
N MET A 119 3.35 6.07 -9.82
CA MET A 119 4.23 7.23 -9.91
C MET A 119 3.66 8.28 -10.86
N ALA A 120 3.26 7.89 -12.06
CA ALA A 120 2.67 8.77 -13.06
C ALA A 120 1.40 9.47 -12.53
N LEU A 121 0.48 8.70 -11.94
CA LEU A 121 -0.73 9.23 -11.31
C LEU A 121 -0.39 10.23 -10.21
N SER A 122 0.48 9.87 -9.28
CA SER A 122 0.84 10.76 -8.17
C SER A 122 1.49 12.07 -8.65
N ASN A 123 2.27 12.02 -9.72
CA ASN A 123 3.00 13.17 -10.25
C ASN A 123 2.06 14.13 -10.99
N SER A 124 0.91 13.63 -11.47
CA SER A 124 -0.15 14.47 -12.02
C SER A 124 -0.95 15.24 -10.95
N TRP A 125 -0.88 14.84 -9.68
CA TRP A 125 -1.68 15.46 -8.63
C TRP A 125 -1.03 16.73 -8.07
N SER A 126 -1.85 17.78 -8.01
CA SER A 126 -1.57 19.05 -7.36
C SER A 126 -2.30 19.18 -6.02
N GLN A 127 -2.14 20.30 -5.30
CA GLN A 127 -2.90 20.56 -4.08
C GLN A 127 -4.41 20.64 -4.34
N ASN A 128 -4.82 21.16 -5.50
CA ASN A 128 -6.22 21.32 -5.89
C ASN A 128 -6.91 19.97 -6.19
N ASP A 129 -6.13 18.93 -6.42
CA ASP A 129 -6.61 17.58 -6.65
C ASP A 129 -6.99 16.84 -5.36
N LEU A 130 -6.54 17.35 -4.21
CA LEU A 130 -6.76 16.71 -2.91
C LEU A 130 -8.13 17.09 -2.35
N LEU A 131 -8.81 16.10 -1.77
CA LEU A 131 -10.15 16.27 -1.19
C LEU A 131 -10.06 16.36 0.33
N LEU A 132 -10.83 17.27 0.93
CA LEU A 132 -10.88 17.41 2.38
C LEU A 132 -11.36 16.10 3.02
N VAL A 133 -10.54 15.53 3.91
CA VAL A 133 -10.91 14.38 4.74
C VAL A 133 -11.83 14.89 5.84
N ARG A 134 -13.13 14.60 5.70
CA ARG A 134 -14.08 14.84 6.79
C ARG A 134 -13.93 13.71 7.79
N ASN A 135 -13.36 14.00 8.96
CA ASN A 135 -13.46 13.10 10.10
C ASN A 135 -14.94 13.04 10.50
N GLY A 136 -15.57 11.89 10.27
CA GLY A 136 -16.93 11.59 10.75
C GLY A 136 -16.94 11.26 12.23
#